data_AF-A0A931NH30-F1
#
_entry.id   AF-A0A931NH30-F1
#
_cell.length_a   1.000
_cell.length_b   1.000
_cell.length_c   1.000
_cell.angle_alpha   90.00
_cell.angle_beta   90.00
_cell.angle_gamma   90.00
#
_symmetry.space_group_name_H-M   'P 1'
#
loop_
_entity.id
_entity.type
_entity.pdbx_description
1 polymer ?
#
loop_
_entity_poly.entity_id
_entity_poly.type
_entity_poly.pdbx_seq_one_letter_code
_entity_poly.pdbx_strand_id
1 'polypeptide(L)' 'MPSSTDNSHCPRCGGGFHCGAAEARCDCFELKLSAALRAELAQRYSGCLCLNCLRELAKPTEPPGNTSSPS' A
#
# COMPACT_ATOMS: atom_id res chain seq x y z
N MET A 1 -1.28 5.08 27.02
CA MET A 1 -0.07 5.02 26.18
C MET A 1 -0.38 4.15 24.97
N PRO A 2 -0.29 4.67 23.73
CA PRO A 2 0.24 3.82 22.67
C PRO A 2 1.21 4.60 21.79
N SER A 3 2.48 4.19 21.85
CA SER A 3 3.50 4.64 20.91
C SER A 3 3.16 4.06 19.54
N SER A 4 2.73 4.97 18.67
CA SER A 4 2.82 4.97 17.22
C SER A 4 3.28 3.66 16.58
N THR A 5 2.28 2.92 16.12
CA THR A 5 2.21 2.29 14.79
C THR A 5 3.57 2.03 14.15
N ASP A 6 4.01 0.77 14.23
CA ASP A 6 5.05 0.14 13.43
C ASP A 6 4.67 0.21 11.94
N ASN A 7 4.71 1.42 11.38
CA ASN A 7 4.65 1.67 9.94
C ASN A 7 6.07 1.98 9.45
N SER A 8 7.03 1.38 10.15
CA SER A 8 8.47 1.43 9.91
C SER A 8 8.88 0.35 8.92
N HIS A 9 8.08 -0.71 8.75
CA HIS A 9 8.43 -1.87 7.92
C HIS A 9 7.31 -2.26 6.97
N CYS A 10 7.68 -2.48 5.71
CA CYS A 10 6.74 -2.86 4.67
C CYS A 10 6.31 -4.33 4.88
N PRO A 11 5.02 -4.64 5.07
CA PRO A 11 4.56 -6.02 5.27
C PRO A 11 4.77 -6.90 4.02
N ARG A 12 5.05 -6.31 2.86
CA ARG A 12 5.32 -7.06 1.62
C ARG A 12 6.77 -7.49 1.46
N CYS A 13 7.73 -6.61 1.74
CA CYS A 13 9.15 -6.87 1.49
C CYS A 13 10.00 -6.88 2.76
N GLY A 14 9.45 -6.51 3.91
CA GLY A 14 10.18 -6.31 5.17
C GLY A 14 11.08 -5.06 5.18
N GLY A 15 11.08 -4.27 4.10
CA GLY A 15 11.95 -3.10 3.98
C GLY A 15 11.55 -1.97 4.93
N GLY A 16 12.55 -1.34 5.54
CA GLY A 16 12.37 -0.15 6.37
C GLY A 16 11.84 1.03 5.55
N PHE A 17 10.68 1.59 5.91
CA PHE A 17 10.12 2.80 5.32
C PHE A 17 9.32 3.56 6.38
N HIS A 18 9.15 4.87 6.21
CA HIS A 18 8.29 5.66 7.08
C HIS A 18 7.00 6.03 6.34
N CYS A 19 5.85 5.54 6.81
CA CYS A 19 4.59 5.96 6.20
C CYS A 19 4.11 7.30 6.76
N GLY A 20 4.27 8.36 5.97
CA GLY A 20 3.68 9.66 6.25
C GLY A 20 2.16 9.75 6.04
N ALA A 21 1.42 8.63 5.94
CA ALA A 21 -0.04 8.67 5.69
C ALA A 21 -0.81 9.37 6.81
N ALA A 22 -0.39 9.19 8.06
CA ALA A 22 -0.97 9.90 9.21
C ALA A 22 -0.72 11.43 9.13
N GLU A 23 0.37 11.83 8.47
CA GLU A 23 0.73 13.24 8.28
C GLU A 23 0.27 13.80 6.93
N ALA A 24 -0.34 12.97 6.07
CA ALA A 24 -0.61 13.26 4.66
C ALA A 24 0.65 13.66 3.85
N ARG A 25 1.83 13.15 4.21
CA ARG A 25 3.14 13.48 3.63
C ARG A 25 3.83 12.33 2.91
N CYS A 26 3.08 11.29 2.53
CA CYS A 26 3.65 10.12 1.87
C CYS A 26 3.78 10.33 0.35
N ASP A 27 4.96 10.07 -0.23
CA ASP A 27 5.17 10.05 -1.69
C ASP A 27 4.21 9.08 -2.43
N CYS A 28 3.64 8.12 -1.70
CA CYS A 28 2.60 7.24 -2.22
C CYS A 28 1.33 7.99 -2.67
N PHE A 29 1.10 9.24 -2.22
CA PHE A 29 0.02 10.09 -2.71
C PHE A 29 0.33 10.72 -4.08
N GLU A 30 1.59 11.06 -4.33
CA GLU A 30 2.07 11.56 -5.63
C GLU A 30 2.19 10.44 -6.67
N LEU A 31 2.34 9.19 -6.22
CA LEU A 31 2.30 8.04 -7.10
C LEU A 31 0.90 7.88 -7.71
N LYS A 32 0.83 7.81 -9.04
CA LYS A 32 -0.41 7.53 -9.79
C LYS A 32 -0.87 6.09 -9.56
N LEU A 33 -1.57 5.88 -8.45
CA LEU A 33 -2.25 4.63 -8.13
C LEU A 33 -3.73 4.75 -8.51
N SER A 34 -4.22 3.83 -9.33
CA SER A 34 -5.65 3.72 -9.64
C SER A 34 -6.46 3.47 -8.37
N ALA A 35 -7.67 4.02 -8.29
CA ALA A 35 -8.56 3.85 -7.14
C ALA A 35 -8.83 2.36 -6.85
N ALA A 36 -9.00 1.53 -7.89
CA ALA A 36 -9.16 0.08 -7.77
C ALA A 36 -7.96 -0.58 -7.07
N LEU A 37 -6.74 -0.25 -7.48
CA LEU A 37 -5.51 -0.77 -6.87
C LEU A 37 -5.40 -0.33 -5.41
N ARG A 38 -5.71 0.93 -5.09
CA ARG A 38 -5.73 1.41 -3.69
C ARG A 38 -6.72 0.64 -2.83
N ALA A 39 -7.93 0.41 -3.34
CA ALA A 39 -8.94 -0.36 -2.64
C ALA A 39 -8.48 -1.81 -2.41
N GLU A 40 -7.94 -2.48 -3.43
CA GLU A 40 -7.36 -3.83 -3.28
C GLU A 40 -6.25 -3.87 -2.23
N LEU A 41 -5.32 -2.91 -2.27
CA LEU A 41 -4.22 -2.86 -1.30
C LEU A 41 -4.74 -2.64 0.12
N ALA A 42 -5.76 -1.81 0.31
CA ALA A 42 -6.39 -1.61 1.61
C ALA A 42 -7.15 -2.85 2.11
N GLN A 43 -7.67 -3.69 1.20
CA GLN A 43 -8.29 -4.97 1.56
C GLN A 43 -7.24 -6.05 1.87
N ARG A 44 -6.13 -6.08 1.14
CA ARG A 44 -5.08 -7.11 1.28
C ARG A 44 -4.06 -6.80 2.37
N TYR A 45 -3.80 -5.54 2.65
CA TYR A 45 -2.80 -5.09 3.60
C TYR A 45 -3.43 -4.11 4.59
N SER A 46 -3.32 -4.42 5.88
CA SER A 46 -3.80 -3.54 6.97
C SER A 46 -2.82 -2.42 7.33
N GLY A 47 -1.78 -2.19 6.53
CA GLY A 47 -0.72 -1.21 6.78
C GLY A 47 -0.20 -0.57 5.49
N CYS A 48 0.67 0.42 5.59
CA CYS A 48 1.23 1.04 4.39
C CYS A 48 2.27 0.13 3.73
N LEU A 49 2.44 0.29 2.43
CA LEU A 49 3.52 -0.33 1.67
C LEU A 49 4.58 0.72 1.34
N CYS A 50 5.84 0.27 1.24
CA CYS A 50 6.93 1.14 0.81
C CYS A 50 6.74 1.59 -0.65
N LEU A 51 7.33 2.74 -0.99
CA LEU A 51 7.21 3.34 -2.32
C LEU A 51 7.70 2.41 -3.43
N ASN A 52 8.73 1.59 -3.17
CA ASN A 52 9.24 0.63 -4.16
C ASN A 52 8.17 -0.43 -4.49
N CYS A 53 7.60 -1.09 -3.48
CA CYS A 53 6.52 -2.05 -3.67
C CYS A 53 5.30 -1.45 -4.37
N LEU A 54 4.95 -0.21 -4.01
CA LEU A 54 3.86 0.51 -4.66
C LEU A 54 4.15 0.82 -6.13
N ARG A 55 5.38 1.24 -6.48
CA ARG A 55 5.77 1.47 -7.88
C ARG A 55 5.71 0.17 -8.70
N GLU A 56 6.15 -0.94 -8.13
CA GLU A 56 6.05 -2.25 -8.79
C GLU A 56 4.59 -2.66 -9.01
N LEU A 57 3.68 -2.34 -8.09
CA LEU A 57 2.23 -2.57 -8.26
C LEU A 57 1.57 -1.60 -9.21
N ALA A 58 2.05 -0.35 -9.24
CA ALA A 58 1.55 0.69 -10.11
C ALA A 58 1.94 0.44 -11.57
N LYS A 59 3.01 -0.33 -11.82
CA LYS A 59 3.31 -0.83 -13.15
C LYS A 59 2.14 -1.71 -13.61
N PRO A 60 1.60 -1.48 -14.82
CA PRO A 60 0.64 -2.38 -15.44
C PRO A 60 1.37 -3.67 -15.84
N THR A 61 1.72 -4.47 -14.85
CA THR A 61 1.99 -5.89 -15.04
C THR A 61 0.63 -6.55 -14.91
N GLU A 62 0.25 -7.38 -15.88
CA GLU A 62 -1.07 -8.00 -15.97
C GLU A 62 -1.68 -8.31 -14.59
N PRO A 63 -2.95 -7.93 -14.37
CA PRO A 63 -3.57 -7.95 -13.07
C PRO A 63 -3.44 -9.35 -12.46
N PRO A 64 -3.05 -9.49 -11.17
CA PRO A 64 -3.41 -10.68 -10.44
C PRO A 64 -4.94 -10.68 -10.37
N GLY A 65 -5.54 -11.44 -11.28
CA GLY A 65 -6.98 -11.61 -11.36
C GLY A 65 -7.57 -12.05 -10.02
N ASN A 66 -8.76 -11.50 -9.76
CA ASN A 66 -9.97 -12.19 -9.37
C ASN A 66 -10.03 -13.03 -8.06
N THR A 67 -10.94 -12.61 -7.17
CA THR A 67 -12.11 -13.36 -6.62
C THR A 67 -12.35 -12.94 -5.17
N SER A 68 -13.40 -12.19 -4.83
CA SER A 68 -14.71 -12.69 -4.29
C SER A 68 -15.56 -11.45 -3.94
N SER A 69 -16.88 -11.34 -4.10
CA SER A 69 -17.96 -12.28 -4.42
C SER A 69 -19.19 -11.49 -4.91
N PRO A 70 -19.97 -11.96 -5.90
CA PRO A 70 -21.34 -11.48 -6.06
C PRO A 70 -22.22 -12.00 -4.90
N SER A 71 -23.22 -11.21 -4.50
CA SER A 71 -24.38 -11.65 -3.68
C SER A 71 -25.62 -10.97 -4.23
#